data_AF-A0AAV0YBJ1-F1
#
_entry.id   AF-A0AAV0YBJ1-F1
#
_cell.length_a   1.000
_cell.length_b   1.000
_cell.length_c   1.000
_cell.angle_alpha   90.00
_cell.angle_beta   90.00
_cell.angle_gamma   90.00
#
_symmetry.space_group_name_H-M   'P 1'
#
loop_
_entity.id
_entity.type
_entity.pdbx_description
1 polymer ?
#
loop_
_entity_poly.entity_id
_entity_poly.type
_entity_poly.pdbx_seq_one_letter_code
_entity_poly.pdbx_strand_id
1 'polypeptide(L)'
;MKVKSHSGFSSCTRCTIEGEYQQSRVCFPYLENGSTIRTHGDYKQMKHEEHHTSITISSICSILNVDIVQSFSMDYMYLVCLGVMRKLIHLWMGNTKGPMNVRIPS
;
A
#
# COMPACT_ATOMS: atom_id res chain seq x y z
N MET A 1 -6.05 0.74 -11.45
CA MET A 1 -4.82 -0.01 -11.77
C MET A 1 -5.03 -1.47 -11.42
N LYS A 2 -4.42 -2.42 -12.15
CA LYS A 2 -4.50 -3.85 -11.85
C LYS A 2 -3.24 -4.28 -11.07
N VAL A 3 -3.22 -3.96 -9.78
CA VAL A 3 -2.07 -4.18 -8.86
C VAL A 3 -2.56 -4.74 -7.53
N LYS A 4 -1.66 -5.29 -6.72
CA LYS A 4 -1.96 -5.75 -5.35
C LYS A 4 -2.53 -4.60 -4.51
N SER A 5 -3.45 -4.94 -3.59
CA SER A 5 -3.99 -3.98 -2.63
C SER A 5 -2.89 -3.47 -1.69
N HIS A 6 -3.11 -2.33 -1.03
CA HIS A 6 -2.17 -1.67 -0.10
C HIS A 6 -1.66 -2.56 1.05
N SER A 7 -2.27 -3.72 1.30
CA SER A 7 -1.88 -4.69 2.33
C SER A 7 -1.07 -5.87 1.79
N GLY A 8 -0.81 -5.93 0.48
CA GLY A 8 -0.03 -6.99 -0.15
C GLY A 8 1.48 -6.78 0.01
N PHE A 9 2.24 -7.87 -0.02
CA PHE A 9 3.71 -7.85 0.10
C PHE A 9 4.37 -6.97 -0.97
N SER A 10 4.10 -7.17 -2.25
CA SER A 10 4.65 -6.34 -3.36
C SER A 10 3.67 -5.24 -3.80
N SER A 11 3.06 -4.53 -2.87
CA SER A 11 1.96 -3.59 -3.19
C SER A 11 2.38 -2.15 -3.48
N CYS A 12 3.61 -1.76 -3.18
CA CYS A 12 4.06 -0.40 -3.45
C CYS A 12 3.99 -0.09 -4.96
N THR A 13 3.29 1.00 -5.31
CA THR A 13 3.11 1.44 -6.69
C THR A 13 4.32 2.22 -7.22
N ARG A 14 5.18 2.74 -6.34
CA ARG A 14 6.34 3.57 -6.72
C ARG A 14 7.67 2.84 -6.72
N CYS A 15 7.85 1.82 -5.90
CA CYS A 15 9.11 1.08 -5.83
C CYS A 15 8.88 -0.42 -5.70
N THR A 16 9.95 -1.19 -5.84
CA THR A 16 9.96 -2.64 -5.77
C THR A 16 10.15 -3.17 -4.35
N ILE A 17 9.83 -2.37 -3.33
CA ILE A 17 9.96 -2.80 -1.95
C ILE A 17 8.99 -3.95 -1.66
N GLU A 18 9.52 -4.98 -1.03
CA GLU A 18 8.73 -6.09 -0.51
C GLU A 18 8.37 -5.81 0.94
N GLY A 19 7.11 -6.08 1.28
CA GLY A 19 6.64 -5.95 2.65
C GLY A 19 7.18 -7.08 3.52
N GLU A 20 7.32 -6.80 4.81
CA GLU A 20 7.65 -7.79 5.83
C GLU A 20 6.44 -8.06 6.70
N TYR A 21 6.29 -9.30 7.15
CA TYR A 21 5.21 -9.65 8.08
C TYR A 21 5.66 -9.42 9.52
N GLN A 22 5.08 -8.42 10.18
CA GLN A 22 5.37 -8.05 11.56
C GLN A 22 4.06 -7.95 12.36
N GLN A 23 3.99 -8.63 13.51
CA GLN A 23 2.83 -8.58 14.42
C GLN A 23 1.46 -8.78 13.71
N SER A 24 1.39 -9.77 12.83
CA SER A 24 0.19 -10.07 12.04
C SER A 24 -0.24 -8.97 11.04
N ARG A 25 0.71 -8.16 10.58
CA ARG A 25 0.53 -7.08 9.61
C ARG A 25 1.67 -7.11 8.60
N VAL A 26 1.39 -6.68 7.37
CA VAL A 26 2.43 -6.41 6.38
C VAL A 26 2.90 -4.96 6.58
N CYS A 27 4.20 -4.77 6.71
CA CYS A 27 4.85 -3.49 6.94
C CYS A 27 5.94 -3.27 5.88
N PHE A 28 6.25 -2.02 5.55
CA PHE A 28 7.33 -1.67 4.64
C PHE A 28 8.41 -0.94 5.45
N PRO A 29 9.44 -1.65 5.95
CA PRO A 29 10.47 -1.03 6.74
C PRO A 29 11.28 -0.03 5.92
N TYR A 30 11.87 0.95 6.61
CA TYR A 30 12.77 1.90 5.99
C TYR A 30 14.05 1.20 5.52
N LEU A 31 14.46 1.47 4.28
CA LEU A 31 15.71 0.99 3.70
C LEU A 31 16.67 2.17 3.52
N GLU A 32 17.87 2.11 4.12
CA GLU A 32 18.86 3.20 4.05
C GLU A 32 19.23 3.56 2.60
N ASN A 33 19.41 2.54 1.76
CA ASN A 33 19.75 2.72 0.34
C ASN A 33 18.50 2.88 -0.56
N GLY A 34 17.32 2.96 0.04
CA GLY A 34 16.04 2.98 -0.68
C GLY A 34 15.72 1.66 -1.40
N SER A 35 14.70 1.73 -2.27
CA SER A 35 14.28 0.62 -3.13
C SER A 35 14.21 1.11 -4.57
N THR A 36 14.41 0.20 -5.53
CA THR A 36 14.34 0.50 -6.96
C THR A 36 12.99 1.09 -7.32
N ILE A 37 13.01 2.24 -8.00
CA ILE A 37 11.79 2.93 -8.43
C ILE A 37 11.18 2.18 -9.62
N ARG A 38 9.86 2.00 -9.61
CA ARG A 38 9.11 1.43 -10.72
C ARG A 38 9.02 2.45 -11.84
N THR A 39 9.10 1.99 -13.08
CA THR A 39 8.87 2.85 -14.25
C THR A 39 7.55 2.49 -14.93
N HIS A 40 7.00 3.45 -15.67
CA HIS A 40 5.84 3.20 -16.53
C HIS A 40 6.10 2.07 -17.55
N GLY A 41 7.32 1.99 -18.09
CA GLY A 41 7.75 0.93 -18.99
C GLY A 41 7.73 -0.44 -18.32
N ASP A 42 8.28 -0.56 -17.11
CA ASP A 42 8.28 -1.82 -16.35
C ASP A 42 6.86 -2.31 -16.06
N TYR A 43 5.93 -1.39 -15.77
CA TYR A 43 4.52 -1.72 -15.58
C TYR A 43 3.87 -2.25 -16.86
N LYS A 44 4.11 -1.59 -18.02
CA LYS A 44 3.59 -2.01 -19.32
C LYS A 44 4.11 -3.39 -19.74
N GLN A 45 5.37 -3.68 -19.41
CA GLN A 45 6.01 -4.98 -19.66
C GLN A 45 5.65 -6.04 -18.62
N MET A 46 4.91 -5.66 -17.57
CA MET A 46 4.56 -6.53 -16.44
C MET A 46 5.77 -7.21 -15.79
N LYS A 47 6.92 -6.52 -15.73
CA LYS A 47 8.21 -7.07 -15.28
C LYS A 47 8.18 -7.68 -13.88
N HIS A 48 7.28 -7.21 -13.01
CA HIS A 48 7.17 -7.62 -11.62
C HIS A 48 5.86 -8.36 -11.40
N GLU A 49 5.79 -9.64 -11.76
CA GLU A 49 4.55 -10.43 -11.76
C GLU A 49 3.80 -10.37 -10.42
N GLU A 50 4.53 -10.45 -9.32
CA GLU A 50 4.02 -10.35 -7.96
C GLU A 50 3.37 -9.01 -7.61
N HIS A 51 3.62 -7.93 -8.36
CA HIS A 51 2.95 -6.65 -8.16
C HIS A 51 1.55 -6.64 -8.80
N HIS A 52 1.34 -7.45 -9.83
CA HIS A 52 0.13 -7.49 -10.63
C HIS A 52 -0.89 -8.48 -10.07
N THR A 53 -2.17 -8.15 -10.22
CA THR A 53 -3.30 -9.03 -9.84
C THR A 53 -3.98 -9.68 -11.03
N SER A 54 -3.51 -9.39 -12.25
CA SER A 54 -4.06 -9.89 -13.50
C SER A 54 -2.95 -10.03 -14.52
N ILE A 55 -3.11 -10.95 -15.47
CA ILE A 55 -2.22 -11.20 -16.61
C ILE A 55 -2.35 -10.09 -17.67
N THR A 56 -3.33 -9.19 -17.52
CA THR A 56 -3.59 -8.10 -18.46
C THR A 56 -3.26 -6.75 -17.84
N ILE A 57 -2.64 -5.86 -18.62
CA ILE A 57 -2.38 -4.49 -18.19
C ILE A 57 -3.68 -3.69 -18.01
N SER A 58 -3.62 -2.61 -17.22
CA SER A 58 -4.75 -1.69 -17.08
C SER A 58 -4.88 -0.77 -18.29
N SER A 59 -6.09 -0.58 -18.81
CA SER A 59 -6.37 0.31 -19.96
C SER A 59 -5.95 1.78 -19.73
N ILE A 60 -5.73 2.18 -18.47
CA ILE A 60 -5.15 3.48 -18.10
C ILE A 60 -3.79 3.70 -18.78
N CYS A 61 -3.02 2.64 -19.03
CA CYS A 61 -1.73 2.71 -19.70
C CYS A 61 -1.79 3.16 -21.17
N SER A 62 -2.98 3.12 -21.78
CA SER A 62 -3.22 3.55 -23.16
C SER A 62 -3.52 5.05 -23.27
N ILE A 63 -3.72 5.75 -22.15
CA ILE A 63 -4.00 7.18 -22.14
C ILE A 63 -2.69 7.93 -22.40
N LEU A 64 -2.70 8.86 -23.35
CA LEU A 64 -1.55 9.67 -23.70
C LEU A 64 -1.15 10.57 -22.51
N ASN A 65 0.16 10.74 -22.29
CA ASN A 65 0.73 11.58 -21.22
C ASN A 65 0.38 11.15 -19.78
N VAL A 66 -0.05 9.90 -19.58
CA VAL A 66 -0.25 9.33 -18.24
C VAL A 66 0.88 8.36 -17.91
N ASP A 67 1.64 8.68 -16.87
CA ASP A 67 2.59 7.77 -16.24
C ASP A 67 1.89 7.08 -15.07
N ILE A 68 1.62 5.79 -15.20
CA ILE A 68 0.90 5.03 -14.16
C ILE A 68 1.60 4.99 -12.79
N VAL A 69 2.91 5.23 -12.74
CA VAL A 69 3.68 5.28 -11.49
C VAL A 69 3.68 6.69 -10.90
N GLN A 70 3.84 7.72 -11.74
CA GLN A 70 4.03 9.11 -11.29
C GLN A 70 2.76 9.96 -11.30
N SER A 71 1.79 9.68 -12.17
CA SER A 71 0.56 10.48 -12.32
C SER A 71 -0.40 10.33 -11.14
N PHE A 72 -0.22 9.32 -10.27
CA PHE A 72 -1.06 9.13 -9.09
C PHE A 72 -0.32 9.54 -7.81
N SER A 73 -0.90 10.50 -7.09
CA SER A 73 -0.40 10.94 -5.80
C SER A 73 -0.61 9.86 -4.74
N MET A 74 0.45 9.57 -3.99
CA MET A 74 0.38 8.77 -2.78
C MET A 74 0.09 9.70 -1.61
N ASP A 75 -1.17 9.77 -1.21
CA ASP A 75 -1.61 10.63 -0.12
C ASP A 75 -1.42 9.94 1.25
N TYR A 76 -0.69 10.60 2.15
CA TYR A 76 -0.41 10.11 3.51
C TYR A 76 -1.68 9.83 4.31
N MET A 77 -2.74 10.65 4.12
CA MET A 77 -4.03 10.47 4.79
C MET A 77 -4.63 9.11 4.43
N TYR A 78 -4.59 8.74 3.15
CA TYR A 78 -5.15 7.48 2.67
C TYR A 78 -4.27 6.28 3.01
N LEU A 79 -2.95 6.44 2.91
CA LEU A 79 -2.02 5.34 3.13
C LEU A 79 -1.83 4.98 4.61
N VAL A 80 -1.88 5.98 5.51
CA VAL A 80 -1.52 5.79 6.92
C VAL A 80 -2.66 6.23 7.83
N CYS A 81 -3.08 7.49 7.77
CA CYS A 81 -3.98 8.07 8.78
C CYS A 81 -5.30 7.31 8.86
N LEU A 82 -5.93 7.00 7.72
CA LEU A 82 -7.23 6.32 7.70
C LEU A 82 -7.18 4.96 8.42
N GLY A 83 -6.14 4.17 8.15
CA GLY A 83 -5.95 2.86 8.77
C GLY A 83 -5.63 2.95 10.27
N VAL A 84 -4.80 3.92 10.66
CA VAL A 84 -4.45 4.18 12.07
C VAL A 84 -5.68 4.65 12.85
N MET A 85 -6.40 5.66 12.35
CA MET A 85 -7.59 6.20 12.99
C MET A 85 -8.67 5.15 13.16
N ARG A 86 -8.90 4.32 12.13
CA ARG A 86 -9.84 3.20 12.25
C ARG A 86 -9.45 2.25 13.39
N LYS A 87 -8.17 1.88 13.52
CA LYS A 87 -7.70 1.00 14.60
C LYS A 87 -7.86 1.66 15.98
N LEU A 88 -7.54 2.95 16.10
CA LEU A 88 -7.70 3.70 17.34
C LEU A 88 -9.18 3.76 17.76
N ILE A 89 -10.09 4.05 16.84
CA ILE A 89 -11.53 4.06 17.11
C ILE A 89 -12.02 2.68 17.59
N HIS A 90 -11.58 1.59 16.94
CA HIS A 90 -11.95 0.24 17.39
C HIS A 90 -11.39 -0.09 18.79
N LEU A 91 -10.19 0.39 19.10
CA LEU A 91 -9.58 0.24 20.42
C LEU A 91 -10.38 1.02 21.48
N TRP A 92 -10.71 2.28 21.20
CA TRP A 92 -11.42 3.16 22.12
C TRP A 92 -12.86 2.72 22.40
N MET A 93 -13.55 2.18 21.39
CA MET A 93 -14.90 1.59 21.54
C MET A 93 -14.88 0.20 22.19
N GLY A 94 -13.71 -0.39 22.45
CA GLY A 94 -13.59 -1.72 23.05
C GLY A 94 -13.89 -2.89 22.09
N ASN A 95 -13.96 -2.64 20.78
CA ASN A 95 -14.19 -3.66 19.75
C ASN A 95 -12.96 -4.54 19.48
N THR A 96 -11.81 -4.18 20.03
CA THR A 96 -10.58 -4.98 19.94
C THR A 96 -10.01 -5.28 21.32
N LYS A 97 -9.29 -6.40 21.42
CA LYS A 97 -8.47 -6.72 22.60
C LYS A 97 -7.38 -5.66 22.75
N GLY A 98 -7.21 -5.12 23.95
CA GLY A 98 -6.28 -4.04 24.23
C GLY A 98 -6.47 -3.45 25.62
N PRO A 99 -5.63 -2.50 26.02
CA PRO A 99 -5.69 -1.85 27.32
C PRO A 99 -7.08 -1.25 27.60
N MET A 100 -7.62 -1.52 28.78
CA MET A 100 -8.93 -1.00 29.18
C MET A 100 -8.88 0.49 29.53
N ASN A 101 -7.72 0.96 30.01
CA ASN A 101 -7.51 2.34 30.47
C ASN A 101 -7.51 3.39 29.35
N VAL A 102 -7.47 2.97 28.09
CA VAL A 102 -7.54 3.88 26.93
C VAL A 102 -8.92 3.89 26.27
N ARG A 103 -9.90 3.16 26.81
CA ARG A 103 -11.26 3.13 26.28
C ARG A 103 -12.02 4.39 26.65
N ILE A 104 -12.93 4.82 25.78
CA ILE A 104 -13.80 5.95 26.08
C ILE A 104 -14.76 5.50 27.21
N PRO A 105 -14.83 6.23 28.33
CA PRO A 105 -15.76 5.91 29.40
C PRO A 105 -17.21 6.07 28.93
N SER A 106 -18.05 5.14 29.36
CA SER A 106 -19.49 5.14 29.10
C SER A 106 -20.20 6.29 29.80
#